data_AF-A0AAF0FBX9-F1
#
_entry.id   AF-A0AAF0FBX9-F1
#
_cell.length_a   1.000
_cell.length_b   1.000
_cell.length_c   1.000
_cell.angle_alpha   90.00
_cell.angle_beta   90.00
_cell.angle_gamma   90.00
#
_symmetry.space_group_name_H-M   'P 1'
#
loop_
_entity.id
_entity.type
_entity.pdbx_description
1 polymer ?
#
loop_
_entity_poly.entity_id
_entity_poly.type
_entity_poly.pdbx_seq_one_letter_code
_entity_poly.pdbx_strand_id
1 'polypeptide(L)'
;MALNERYVSRDVQAQRQPLAETLIEAAQTRLTSERAKSVCDSVLQAPVLEQERQMALQGEALAHKGVHAHIVDCILRMNTGRVHRDVLLSELLKKVWQHDLKLPDSLLRQVCVSCGVMGLQRTRALIHRHLISSHFAYSETVWRAMLDAHAKRNDWTRVEQGLAECATREIATHLDRYRYALLRLGHQSSDQSSDALISVLNKMHRDDQRLDDRLLAALIDTLGMRNLHARKSHIPNSDQRGHRNPTYTLLDYLYERLEKTPDSFQRSLSSLLHVQFNILETTWNATAQHSASSHAFVKHVHNFQQRMSHIEPFLNDNEGVLQSIHIRLLGMHGEFNEATKSLTAFLTASLSSGMRAKHQRITLLALVHSAAHLPSAERFVVMKRLLQIASLQGIDAHLWRGIAGKHFPKLWQRALLSLAKDTKDTRVPPLCDWNTWKDLFHLLQNSIKNTPHVPKCNWAAVLRHPRVCQMLVDTAQNADEASESDKHSKELSLYFKLFHVPDRVLQRAHTFSTNQSGATLTP
;
A
#
# COMPACT_ATOMS: atom_id res chain seq x y z
N MET A 1 27.94 -5.50 -32.46
CA MET A 1 28.00 -5.19 -31.01
C MET A 1 26.77 -5.72 -30.26
N ALA A 2 26.41 -7.00 -30.42
CA ALA A 2 25.15 -7.56 -29.89
C ALA A 2 25.32 -8.98 -29.27
N LEU A 3 26.52 -9.30 -28.75
CA LEU A 3 26.81 -10.63 -28.18
C LEU A 3 27.37 -10.62 -26.75
N ASN A 4 27.55 -9.46 -26.11
CA ASN A 4 28.09 -9.38 -24.74
C ASN A 4 27.04 -9.34 -23.62
N GLU A 5 25.73 -9.33 -23.91
CA GLU A 5 24.69 -9.20 -22.86
C GLU A 5 24.08 -10.54 -22.40
N ARG A 6 24.36 -11.66 -23.07
CA ARG A 6 23.83 -13.00 -22.71
C ARG A 6 24.80 -13.89 -21.93
N TYR A 7 26.03 -13.44 -21.71
CA TYR A 7 27.02 -14.08 -20.84
C TYR A 7 27.27 -13.20 -19.61
N VAL A 8 26.24 -12.94 -18.79
CA VAL A 8 26.53 -12.81 -17.36
C VAL A 8 26.92 -14.22 -16.93
N SER A 9 28.22 -14.51 -16.92
CA SER A 9 28.78 -15.85 -16.70
C SER A 9 28.06 -16.54 -15.53
N ARG A 10 27.75 -17.83 -15.68
CA ARG A 10 27.25 -18.67 -14.57
C ARG A 10 28.14 -18.52 -13.31
N ASP A 11 29.43 -18.21 -13.49
CA ASP A 11 30.37 -17.94 -12.41
C ASP A 11 30.05 -16.67 -11.63
N VAL A 12 29.57 -15.62 -12.30
CA VAL A 12 29.19 -14.35 -11.66
C VAL A 12 27.89 -14.49 -10.88
N GLN A 13 26.95 -15.33 -11.34
CA GLN A 13 25.77 -15.71 -10.53
C GLN A 13 26.15 -16.59 -9.34
N ALA A 14 27.05 -17.56 -9.52
CA ALA A 14 27.54 -18.43 -8.46
C ALA A 14 28.28 -17.66 -7.35
N GLN A 15 28.99 -16.57 -7.71
CA GLN A 15 29.68 -15.71 -6.75
C GLN A 15 28.78 -14.71 -6.02
N ARG A 16 27.65 -14.31 -6.61
CA ARG A 16 26.69 -13.35 -6.02
C ARG A 16 25.81 -13.97 -4.93
N GLN A 17 25.42 -15.21 -5.13
CA GLN A 17 24.50 -15.93 -4.26
C GLN A 17 24.98 -16.05 -2.78
N PRO A 18 26.23 -16.46 -2.48
CA PRO A 18 26.69 -16.58 -1.09
C PRO A 18 26.74 -15.23 -0.34
N LEU A 19 27.02 -14.14 -1.04
CA LEU A 19 27.00 -12.79 -0.45
C LEU A 19 25.57 -12.34 -0.10
N ALA A 20 24.61 -12.66 -0.98
CA ALA A 20 23.20 -12.40 -0.71
C ALA A 20 22.67 -13.26 0.45
N GLU A 21 23.06 -14.53 0.53
CA GLU A 21 22.71 -15.44 1.62
C GLU A 21 23.25 -14.95 2.97
N THR A 22 24.51 -14.51 3.02
CA THR A 22 25.11 -13.92 4.23
C THR A 22 24.33 -12.72 4.76
N LEU A 23 23.86 -11.84 3.86
CA LEU A 23 23.03 -10.69 4.22
C LEU A 23 21.63 -11.11 4.70
N ILE A 24 21.04 -12.11 4.05
CA ILE A 24 19.73 -12.66 4.42
C ILE A 24 19.78 -13.27 5.82
N GLU A 25 20.76 -14.13 6.10
CA GLU A 25 20.98 -14.75 7.40
C GLU A 25 21.17 -13.69 8.50
N ALA A 26 22.04 -12.71 8.25
CA ALA A 26 22.27 -11.63 9.20
C ALA A 26 20.97 -10.88 9.55
N ALA A 27 20.12 -10.61 8.56
CA ALA A 27 18.89 -9.88 8.76
C ALA A 27 17.75 -10.69 9.39
N GLN A 28 17.85 -12.02 9.44
CA GLN A 28 16.90 -12.89 10.14
C GLN A 28 17.13 -12.87 11.67
N THR A 29 18.35 -12.54 12.10
CA THR A 29 18.70 -12.35 13.51
C THR A 29 18.48 -10.90 13.98
N ARG A 30 18.44 -10.65 15.29
CA ARG A 30 18.31 -9.29 15.85
C ARG A 30 19.55 -8.47 15.48
N LEU A 31 19.43 -7.67 14.43
CA LEU A 31 20.57 -6.95 13.85
C LEU A 31 20.86 -5.65 14.62
N THR A 32 22.00 -5.61 15.32
CA THR A 32 22.56 -4.39 15.91
C THR A 32 23.38 -3.62 14.86
N SER A 33 23.69 -2.34 15.11
CA SER A 33 24.51 -1.54 14.18
C SER A 33 25.92 -2.12 14.03
N GLU A 34 26.50 -2.67 15.10
CA GLU A 34 27.82 -3.30 15.10
C GLU A 34 27.83 -4.60 14.30
N ARG A 35 26.79 -5.43 14.46
CA ARG A 35 26.66 -6.66 13.67
C ARG A 35 26.44 -6.34 12.19
N ALA A 36 25.62 -5.34 11.89
CA ALA A 36 25.42 -4.87 10.52
C ALA A 36 26.74 -4.38 9.89
N LYS A 37 27.53 -3.61 10.63
CA LYS A 37 28.86 -3.15 10.21
C LYS A 37 29.78 -4.33 9.89
N SER A 38 29.90 -5.30 10.81
CA SER A 38 30.73 -6.50 10.63
C SER A 38 30.31 -7.33 9.41
N VAL A 39 29.00 -7.50 9.20
CA VAL A 39 28.47 -8.23 8.03
C VAL A 39 28.76 -7.47 6.74
N CYS A 40 28.52 -6.16 6.71
CA CYS A 40 28.83 -5.33 5.54
C CYS A 40 30.35 -5.30 5.25
N ASP A 41 31.20 -5.28 6.27
CA ASP A 41 32.65 -5.35 6.12
C ASP A 41 33.06 -6.69 5.48
N SER A 42 32.54 -7.81 5.98
CA SER A 42 32.81 -9.13 5.39
C SER A 42 32.31 -9.25 3.95
N VAL A 43 31.15 -8.68 3.64
CA VAL A 43 30.59 -8.71 2.28
C VAL A 43 31.44 -7.87 1.34
N LEU A 44 31.82 -6.64 1.72
CA LEU A 44 32.59 -5.74 0.87
C LEU A 44 34.05 -6.18 0.66
N GLN A 45 34.60 -6.99 1.56
CA GLN A 45 35.92 -7.62 1.42
C GLN A 45 35.92 -8.82 0.46
N ALA A 46 34.76 -9.22 -0.09
CA ALA A 46 34.72 -10.31 -1.04
C ALA A 46 35.54 -9.96 -2.30
N PRO A 47 36.38 -10.88 -2.82
CA PRO A 47 37.30 -10.61 -3.93
C PRO A 47 36.64 -10.00 -5.18
N VAL A 48 35.38 -10.36 -5.43
CA VAL A 48 34.62 -9.90 -6.59
C VAL A 48 34.22 -8.41 -6.46
N LEU A 49 33.90 -7.96 -5.24
CA LEU A 49 33.60 -6.54 -4.98
C LEU A 49 34.87 -5.70 -4.93
N GLU A 50 35.98 -6.29 -4.47
CA GLU A 50 37.31 -5.68 -4.53
C GLU A 50 37.75 -5.44 -5.98
N GLN A 51 37.55 -6.43 -6.86
CA GLN A 51 37.85 -6.31 -8.28
C GLN A 51 36.98 -5.23 -8.95
N GLU A 52 35.66 -5.26 -8.71
CA GLU A 52 34.74 -4.25 -9.24
C GLU A 52 35.09 -2.82 -8.74
N ARG A 53 35.57 -2.70 -7.50
CA ARG A 53 36.09 -1.46 -6.94
C ARG A 53 37.36 -0.99 -7.63
N GLN A 54 38.32 -1.88 -7.85
CA GLN A 54 39.59 -1.55 -8.51
C GLN A 54 39.36 -1.08 -9.95
N MET A 55 38.44 -1.75 -10.68
CA MET A 55 38.01 -1.31 -12.01
C MET A 55 37.36 0.09 -11.95
N ALA A 56 36.53 0.34 -10.93
CA ALA A 56 35.91 1.66 -10.76
C ALA A 56 36.91 2.78 -10.46
N LEU A 57 37.94 2.51 -9.65
CA LEU A 57 39.01 3.45 -9.35
C LEU A 57 39.94 3.70 -10.55
N GLN A 58 40.00 2.79 -11.51
CA GLN A 58 40.72 2.94 -12.78
C GLN A 58 39.92 3.74 -13.83
N GLY A 59 38.74 4.25 -13.46
CA GLY A 59 37.91 5.11 -14.31
C GLY A 59 36.77 4.39 -15.02
N GLU A 60 36.59 3.08 -14.81
CA GLU A 60 35.43 2.37 -15.34
C GLU A 60 34.18 2.68 -14.51
N ALA A 61 33.04 2.95 -15.15
CA ALA A 61 31.81 3.18 -14.40
C ALA A 61 31.33 1.85 -13.78
N LEU A 62 30.93 1.88 -12.49
CA LEU A 62 30.24 0.74 -11.87
C LEU A 62 29.05 0.32 -12.73
N ALA A 63 28.99 -0.96 -13.09
CA ALA A 63 27.93 -1.46 -13.95
C ALA A 63 26.58 -1.46 -13.21
N HIS A 64 25.52 -1.05 -13.89
CA HIS A 64 24.15 -1.12 -13.34
C HIS A 64 23.72 -2.55 -12.95
N LYS A 65 24.31 -3.56 -13.59
CA LYS A 65 24.12 -5.00 -13.29
C LYS A 65 25.32 -5.62 -12.54
N GLY A 66 26.14 -4.77 -11.94
CA GLY A 66 27.32 -5.10 -11.14
C GLY A 66 26.99 -5.84 -9.84
N VAL A 67 28.02 -6.27 -9.12
CA VAL A 67 27.85 -7.03 -7.86
C VAL A 67 27.36 -6.12 -6.74
N HIS A 68 27.86 -4.89 -6.67
CA HIS A 68 27.33 -3.85 -5.78
C HIS A 68 25.84 -3.58 -6.00
N ALA A 69 25.42 -3.45 -7.27
CA ALA A 69 24.03 -3.21 -7.62
C ALA A 69 23.12 -4.38 -7.25
N HIS A 70 23.61 -5.61 -7.47
CA HIS A 70 22.90 -6.83 -7.09
C HIS A 70 22.68 -6.90 -5.57
N ILE A 71 23.71 -6.62 -4.77
CA ILE A 71 23.61 -6.66 -3.31
C ILE A 71 22.61 -5.63 -2.78
N VAL A 72 22.65 -4.40 -3.30
CA VAL A 72 21.69 -3.36 -2.96
C VAL A 72 20.27 -3.81 -3.30
N ASP A 73 20.05 -4.38 -4.48
CA ASP A 73 18.74 -4.89 -4.90
C ASP A 73 18.27 -6.06 -4.01
N CYS A 74 19.16 -6.97 -3.62
CA CYS A 74 18.89 -8.03 -2.65
C CYS A 74 18.38 -7.44 -1.32
N ILE A 75 19.10 -6.47 -0.74
CA ILE A 75 18.69 -5.82 0.52
C ILE A 75 17.32 -5.15 0.39
N LEU A 76 17.05 -4.49 -0.73
CA LEU A 76 15.75 -3.85 -0.96
C LEU A 76 14.61 -4.89 -1.03
N ARG A 77 14.86 -6.07 -1.61
CA ARG A 77 13.89 -7.16 -1.80
C ARG A 77 13.75 -8.10 -0.60
N MET A 78 14.68 -8.07 0.35
CA MET A 78 14.69 -8.94 1.53
C MET A 78 13.37 -8.92 2.33
N ASN A 79 12.98 -10.11 2.79
CA ASN A 79 11.73 -10.33 3.53
C ASN A 79 11.76 -9.80 4.97
N THR A 80 12.92 -9.33 5.42
CA THR A 80 13.17 -8.92 6.80
C THR A 80 12.53 -7.57 7.14
N GLY A 81 12.39 -7.29 8.44
CA GLY A 81 11.72 -6.07 8.92
C GLY A 81 12.38 -4.79 8.39
N ARG A 82 11.59 -3.74 8.14
CA ARG A 82 12.05 -2.45 7.56
C ARG A 82 13.27 -1.86 8.27
N VAL A 83 13.34 -2.03 9.59
CA VAL A 83 14.46 -1.56 10.43
C VAL A 83 15.78 -2.27 10.07
N HIS A 84 15.74 -3.58 9.82
CA HIS A 84 16.94 -4.36 9.51
C HIS A 84 17.47 -3.98 8.12
N ARG A 85 16.56 -3.81 7.15
CA ARG A 85 16.88 -3.28 5.83
C ARG A 85 17.48 -1.89 5.88
N ASP A 86 16.89 -0.99 6.68
CA ASP A 86 17.38 0.39 6.83
C ASP A 86 18.79 0.42 7.45
N VAL A 87 19.06 -0.43 8.45
CA VAL A 87 20.39 -0.52 9.06
C VAL A 87 21.41 -1.10 8.07
N LEU A 88 21.14 -2.25 7.46
CA LEU A 88 22.07 -2.89 6.51
C LEU A 88 22.38 -1.98 5.32
N LEU A 89 21.35 -1.40 4.70
CA LEU A 89 21.53 -0.55 3.53
C LEU A 89 22.32 0.71 3.89
N SER A 90 22.06 1.31 5.06
CA SER A 90 22.82 2.48 5.51
C SER A 90 24.29 2.16 5.79
N GLU A 91 24.61 1.02 6.41
CA GLU A 91 26.01 0.64 6.69
C GLU A 91 26.74 0.27 5.39
N LEU A 92 26.09 -0.46 4.48
CA LEU A 92 26.65 -0.79 3.18
C LEU A 92 26.98 0.48 2.38
N LEU A 93 26.02 1.41 2.23
CA LEU A 93 26.24 2.66 1.48
C LEU A 93 27.34 3.52 2.12
N LYS A 94 27.36 3.62 3.46
CA LYS A 94 28.41 4.34 4.18
C LYS A 94 29.79 3.80 3.85
N LYS A 95 29.93 2.47 3.79
CA LYS A 95 31.19 1.81 3.48
C LYS A 95 31.60 1.97 2.02
N VAL A 96 30.65 1.85 1.09
CA VAL A 96 30.90 2.13 -0.34
C VAL A 96 31.45 3.54 -0.53
N TRP A 97 30.87 4.55 0.14
CA TRP A 97 31.34 5.94 0.03
C TRP A 97 32.62 6.24 0.83
N GLN A 98 32.95 5.46 1.87
CA GLN A 98 34.27 5.53 2.52
C GLN A 98 35.41 5.13 1.57
N HIS A 99 35.12 4.33 0.55
CA HIS A 99 36.07 3.96 -0.50
C HIS A 99 36.00 4.87 -1.73
N ASP A 100 35.32 6.01 -1.61
CA ASP A 100 35.16 7.00 -2.67
C ASP A 100 34.58 6.45 -3.98
N LEU A 101 33.59 5.57 -3.85
CA LEU A 101 32.94 4.95 -5.01
C LEU A 101 31.64 5.66 -5.37
N LYS A 102 31.58 6.17 -6.60
CA LYS A 102 30.35 6.72 -7.17
C LYS A 102 29.40 5.61 -7.62
N LEU A 103 28.32 5.41 -6.87
CA LEU A 103 27.24 4.52 -7.29
C LEU A 103 26.55 5.00 -8.58
N PRO A 104 26.08 4.09 -9.45
CA PRO A 104 25.33 4.45 -10.64
C PRO A 104 24.05 5.22 -10.30
N ASP A 105 23.75 6.27 -11.06
CA ASP A 105 22.58 7.11 -10.87
C ASP A 105 21.27 6.33 -10.88
N SER A 106 21.14 5.34 -11.76
CA SER A 106 19.96 4.47 -11.84
C SER A 106 19.73 3.68 -10.54
N LEU A 107 20.81 3.16 -9.95
CA LEU A 107 20.75 2.43 -8.68
C LEU A 107 20.43 3.37 -7.52
N LEU A 108 21.14 4.50 -7.42
CA LEU A 108 20.91 5.47 -6.34
C LEU A 108 19.50 6.05 -6.40
N ARG A 109 18.97 6.33 -7.60
CA ARG A 109 17.57 6.72 -7.83
C ARG A 109 16.61 5.65 -7.31
N GLN A 110 16.83 4.38 -7.63
CA GLN A 110 15.99 3.27 -7.15
C GLN A 110 16.01 3.18 -5.60
N VAL A 111 17.18 3.36 -4.99
CA VAL A 111 17.32 3.39 -3.53
C VAL A 111 16.55 4.57 -2.93
N CYS A 112 16.66 5.77 -3.49
CA CYS A 112 15.90 6.95 -3.04
C CYS A 112 14.39 6.70 -3.08
N VAL A 113 13.87 6.21 -4.21
CA VAL A 113 12.44 5.86 -4.36
C VAL A 113 12.02 4.86 -3.29
N SER A 114 12.83 3.83 -3.08
CA SER A 114 12.61 2.79 -2.09
C SER A 114 12.61 3.31 -0.66
N CYS A 115 13.51 4.25 -0.32
CA CYS A 115 13.54 4.91 0.99
C CYS A 115 12.24 5.65 1.28
N GLY A 116 11.70 6.35 0.27
CA GLY A 116 10.40 7.00 0.34
C GLY A 116 9.26 6.01 0.57
N VAL A 117 9.17 4.94 -0.23
CA VAL A 117 8.07 3.95 -0.19
C VAL A 117 8.12 3.09 1.08
N MET A 118 9.29 2.58 1.45
CA MET A 118 9.46 1.65 2.57
C MET A 118 9.67 2.33 3.93
N GLY A 119 10.09 3.60 3.92
CA GLY A 119 10.29 4.39 5.13
C GLY A 119 11.62 4.08 5.80
N LEU A 120 12.69 4.00 4.99
CA LEU A 120 14.06 3.76 5.43
C LEU A 120 14.67 5.09 5.86
N GLN A 121 14.37 5.54 7.08
CA GLN A 121 14.73 6.88 7.55
C GLN A 121 16.24 7.08 7.66
N ARG A 122 16.97 6.08 8.16
CA ARG A 122 18.43 6.17 8.37
C ARG A 122 19.15 6.26 7.02
N THR A 123 18.81 5.37 6.10
CA THR A 123 19.33 5.33 4.74
C THR A 123 19.00 6.63 4.00
N ARG A 124 17.75 7.11 4.09
CA ARG A 124 17.32 8.37 3.47
C ARG A 124 18.15 9.56 3.94
N ALA A 125 18.36 9.69 5.25
CA ALA A 125 19.17 10.77 5.81
C ALA A 125 20.65 10.66 5.43
N LEU A 126 21.19 9.43 5.33
CA LEU A 126 22.57 9.19 4.90
C LEU A 126 22.79 9.60 3.44
N ILE A 127 21.90 9.17 2.53
CA ILE A 127 21.99 9.56 1.11
C ILE A 127 21.90 11.07 0.95
N HIS A 128 20.95 11.72 1.64
CA HIS A 128 20.82 13.16 1.60
C HIS A 128 22.13 13.87 2.00
N ARG A 129 22.74 13.46 3.12
CA ARG A 129 24.03 14.03 3.57
C ARG A 129 25.12 13.81 2.53
N HIS A 130 25.22 12.60 1.97
CA HIS A 130 26.19 12.28 0.93
C HIS A 130 25.98 13.16 -0.30
N LEU A 131 24.76 13.33 -0.80
CA LEU A 131 24.49 14.17 -1.96
C LEU A 131 24.92 15.64 -1.75
N ILE A 132 24.76 16.17 -0.53
CA ILE A 132 25.23 17.53 -0.18
C ILE A 132 26.76 17.59 -0.07
N SER A 133 27.38 16.64 0.63
CA SER A 133 28.83 16.72 0.92
C SER A 133 29.71 16.11 -0.17
N SER A 134 29.14 15.38 -1.12
CA SER A 134 29.89 14.65 -2.14
C SER A 134 30.38 15.59 -3.24
N HIS A 135 31.60 15.31 -3.69
CA HIS A 135 32.18 15.91 -4.88
C HIS A 135 31.66 15.26 -6.18
N PHE A 136 30.93 14.14 -6.11
CA PHE A 136 30.35 13.51 -7.28
C PHE A 136 29.17 14.31 -7.82
N ALA A 137 29.20 14.60 -9.12
CA ALA A 137 28.04 15.13 -9.84
C ALA A 137 27.01 14.02 -10.10
N TYR A 138 25.92 14.03 -9.35
CA TYR A 138 24.75 13.15 -9.57
C TYR A 138 23.69 13.86 -10.41
N SER A 139 22.97 13.11 -11.25
CA SER A 139 21.92 13.67 -12.10
C SER A 139 20.76 14.26 -11.31
N GLU A 140 20.07 15.17 -11.97
CA GLU A 140 18.79 15.74 -11.55
C GLU A 140 17.75 14.68 -11.16
N THR A 141 17.77 13.51 -11.81
CA THR A 141 16.82 12.43 -11.51
C THR A 141 17.04 11.80 -10.13
N VAL A 142 18.29 11.74 -9.66
CA VAL A 142 18.65 11.26 -8.32
C VAL A 142 18.19 12.26 -7.27
N TRP A 143 18.50 13.54 -7.47
CA TRP A 143 18.09 14.63 -6.58
C TRP A 143 16.57 14.71 -6.45
N ARG A 144 15.84 14.64 -7.56
CA ARG A 144 14.37 14.59 -7.53
C ARG A 144 13.85 13.37 -6.78
N ALA A 145 14.41 12.18 -7.00
CA ALA A 145 14.00 10.99 -6.27
C ALA A 145 14.27 11.11 -4.75
N MET A 146 15.36 11.79 -4.36
CA MET A 146 15.69 12.09 -2.96
C MET A 146 14.67 13.04 -2.34
N LEU A 147 14.36 14.16 -3.02
CA LEU A 147 13.37 15.14 -2.58
C LEU A 147 11.97 14.53 -2.49
N ASP A 148 11.56 13.73 -3.48
CA ASP A 148 10.31 12.96 -3.46
C ASP A 148 10.25 11.99 -2.28
N ALA A 149 11.36 11.37 -1.91
CA ALA A 149 11.43 10.48 -0.76
C ALA A 149 11.23 11.21 0.57
N HIS A 150 11.73 12.46 0.70
CA HIS A 150 11.49 13.32 1.86
C HIS A 150 10.06 13.86 1.90
N ALA A 151 9.55 14.34 0.76
CA ALA A 151 8.18 14.85 0.63
C ALA A 151 7.15 13.78 1.00
N LYS A 152 7.30 12.54 0.51
CA LYS A 152 6.47 11.38 0.90
C LYS A 152 6.45 11.07 2.41
N ARG A 153 7.41 11.62 3.15
CA ARG A 153 7.61 11.41 4.60
C ARG A 153 7.43 12.69 5.40
N ASN A 154 6.90 13.76 4.79
CA ASN A 154 6.67 15.06 5.39
C ASN A 154 7.93 15.68 6.02
N ASP A 155 9.10 15.35 5.49
CA ASP A 155 10.40 15.80 5.97
C ASP A 155 10.79 17.10 5.26
N TRP A 156 9.97 18.14 5.44
CA TRP A 156 10.01 19.37 4.65
C TRP A 156 11.30 20.17 4.84
N THR A 157 11.92 20.12 6.02
CA THR A 157 13.22 20.74 6.29
C THR A 157 14.30 20.19 5.34
N ARG A 158 14.31 18.87 5.10
CA ARG A 158 15.25 18.27 4.14
C ARG A 158 14.85 18.53 2.70
N VAL A 159 13.56 18.69 2.39
CA VAL A 159 13.13 19.12 1.05
C VAL A 159 13.68 20.53 0.76
N GLU A 160 13.52 21.46 1.70
CA GLU A 160 14.02 22.84 1.57
C GLU A 160 15.54 22.88 1.46
N GLN A 161 16.27 22.16 2.32
CA GLN A 161 17.72 22.05 2.26
C GLN A 161 18.20 21.50 0.90
N GLY A 162 17.56 20.42 0.42
CA GLY A 162 17.92 19.82 -0.86
C GLY A 162 17.59 20.72 -2.05
N LEU A 163 16.48 21.48 -2.01
CA LEU A 163 16.14 22.46 -3.04
C LEU A 163 17.11 23.64 -3.09
N ALA A 164 17.59 24.10 -1.93
CA ALA A 164 18.63 25.12 -1.86
C ALA A 164 19.93 24.62 -2.50
N GLU A 165 20.38 23.41 -2.13
CA GLU A 165 21.58 22.79 -2.70
C GLU A 165 21.45 22.57 -4.22
N CYS A 166 20.31 22.06 -4.68
CA CYS A 166 20.09 21.85 -6.12
C CYS A 166 20.08 23.17 -6.90
N ALA A 167 19.64 24.27 -6.28
CA ALA A 167 19.68 25.58 -6.91
C ALA A 167 21.12 26.12 -6.99
N THR A 168 21.92 25.96 -5.92
CA THR A 168 23.34 26.32 -5.93
C THR A 168 24.14 25.53 -6.97
N ARG A 169 23.75 24.28 -7.24
CA ARG A 169 24.39 23.43 -8.25
C ARG A 169 23.77 23.54 -9.65
N GLU A 170 22.77 24.39 -9.84
CA GLU A 170 22.02 24.52 -11.10
C GLU A 170 21.40 23.20 -11.61
N ILE A 171 21.06 22.30 -10.68
CA ILE A 171 20.50 20.98 -10.97
C ILE A 171 18.96 21.01 -10.95
N ALA A 172 18.34 21.80 -10.08
CA ALA A 172 16.87 21.87 -9.99
C ALA A 172 16.30 22.97 -10.88
N THR A 173 15.18 22.66 -11.53
CA THR A 173 14.41 23.67 -12.26
C THR A 173 13.62 24.55 -11.28
N HIS A 174 13.32 25.78 -11.68
CA HIS A 174 12.40 26.66 -10.93
C HIS A 174 11.05 25.99 -10.65
N LEU A 175 10.60 25.09 -11.53
CA LEU A 175 9.37 24.31 -11.40
C LEU A 175 9.40 23.32 -10.23
N ASP A 176 10.56 22.77 -9.86
CA ASP A 176 10.64 21.84 -8.72
C ASP A 176 10.26 22.54 -7.40
N ARG A 177 10.60 23.82 -7.21
CA ARG A 177 10.19 24.60 -6.02
C ARG A 177 8.67 24.70 -5.92
N TYR A 178 8.01 24.98 -7.04
CA TYR A 178 6.55 25.06 -7.11
C TYR A 178 5.89 23.70 -6.85
N ARG A 179 6.46 22.63 -7.41
CA ARG A 179 5.99 21.26 -7.19
C ARG A 179 5.98 20.89 -5.71
N TYR A 180 7.09 21.09 -5.00
CA TYR A 180 7.17 20.74 -3.58
C TYR A 180 6.34 21.68 -2.69
N ALA A 181 6.16 22.95 -3.09
CA ALA A 181 5.22 23.84 -2.42
C ALA A 181 3.78 23.31 -2.51
N LEU A 182 3.32 22.92 -3.69
CA LEU A 182 1.99 22.31 -3.88
C LEU A 182 1.85 21.00 -3.08
N LEU A 183 2.83 20.11 -3.17
CA LEU A 183 2.84 18.87 -2.39
C LEU A 183 2.74 19.14 -0.88
N ARG A 184 3.43 20.16 -0.36
CA ARG A 184 3.35 20.55 1.06
C ARG A 184 1.96 21.05 1.44
N LEU A 185 1.35 21.89 0.61
CA LEU A 185 -0.01 22.38 0.83
C LEU A 185 -1.03 21.23 0.91
N GLY A 186 -0.86 20.19 0.09
CA GLY A 186 -1.71 18.99 0.12
C GLY A 186 -1.67 18.21 1.45
N HIS A 187 -0.65 18.43 2.30
CA HIS A 187 -0.50 17.78 3.60
C HIS A 187 -0.88 18.68 4.79
N GLN A 188 -1.21 19.97 4.55
CA GLN A 188 -1.63 20.92 5.58
C GLN A 188 -3.16 20.88 5.80
N SER A 189 -3.61 21.26 7.01
CA SER A 189 -5.04 21.35 7.36
C SER A 189 -5.75 22.49 6.60
N SER A 190 -7.07 22.36 6.44
CA SER A 190 -7.90 23.16 5.52
C SER A 190 -7.79 24.67 5.69
N ASP A 191 -7.63 25.16 6.92
CA ASP A 191 -7.92 26.55 7.28
C ASP A 191 -6.84 27.55 6.86
N GLN A 192 -5.63 27.09 6.52
CA GLN A 192 -4.50 27.94 6.08
C GLN A 192 -4.13 27.74 4.59
N SER A 193 -4.82 26.84 3.89
CA SER A 193 -4.38 26.30 2.60
C SER A 193 -4.85 27.06 1.35
N SER A 194 -5.96 27.81 1.41
CA SER A 194 -6.56 28.48 0.23
C SER A 194 -5.69 29.64 -0.27
N ASP A 195 -5.35 30.56 0.62
CA ASP A 195 -4.58 31.76 0.27
C ASP A 195 -3.14 31.40 -0.11
N ALA A 196 -2.60 30.35 0.52
CA ALA A 196 -1.28 29.83 0.19
C ALA A 196 -1.25 29.21 -1.22
N LEU A 197 -2.29 28.47 -1.62
CA LEU A 197 -2.40 27.93 -2.99
C LEU A 197 -2.49 29.05 -4.02
N ILE A 198 -3.35 30.05 -3.78
CA ILE A 198 -3.50 31.21 -4.66
C ILE A 198 -2.18 31.98 -4.76
N SER A 199 -1.48 32.15 -3.64
CA SER A 199 -0.16 32.81 -3.60
C SER A 199 0.88 32.07 -4.45
N VAL A 200 0.91 30.73 -4.37
CA VAL A 200 1.78 29.89 -5.22
C VAL A 200 1.45 30.09 -6.70
N LEU A 201 0.18 30.01 -7.08
CA LEU A 201 -0.26 30.19 -8.48
C LEU A 201 0.03 31.60 -9.01
N ASN A 202 -0.22 32.64 -8.20
CA ASN A 202 0.08 34.03 -8.56
C ASN A 202 1.59 34.28 -8.67
N LYS A 203 2.41 33.59 -7.87
CA LYS A 203 3.87 33.67 -7.99
C LYS A 203 4.35 32.98 -9.26
N MET A 204 3.84 31.79 -9.58
CA MET A 204 4.15 31.09 -10.84
C MET A 204 3.79 31.93 -12.07
N HIS A 205 2.62 32.57 -12.05
CA HIS A 205 2.19 33.44 -13.14
C HIS A 205 3.10 34.66 -13.31
N ARG A 206 3.51 35.30 -12.19
CA ARG A 206 4.47 36.41 -12.22
C ARG A 206 5.86 36.00 -12.70
N ASP A 207 6.28 34.79 -12.40
CA ASP A 207 7.56 34.22 -12.83
C ASP A 207 7.51 33.65 -14.27
N ASP A 208 6.41 33.85 -15.01
CA ASP A 208 6.12 33.31 -16.35
C ASP A 208 6.35 31.79 -16.48
N GLN A 209 6.05 31.05 -15.42
CA GLN A 209 6.26 29.61 -15.38
C GLN A 209 5.02 28.87 -15.90
N ARG A 210 5.21 28.05 -16.95
CA ARG A 210 4.16 27.19 -17.50
C ARG A 210 4.01 25.90 -16.69
N LEU A 211 2.78 25.40 -16.60
CA LEU A 211 2.47 24.12 -15.97
C LEU A 211 2.97 22.97 -16.87
N ASP A 212 3.94 22.20 -16.40
CA ASP A 212 4.28 20.90 -16.98
C ASP A 212 3.37 19.80 -16.41
N ASP A 213 3.45 18.60 -16.99
CA ASP A 213 2.62 17.46 -16.57
C ASP A 213 2.82 17.10 -15.08
N ARG A 214 4.02 17.26 -14.55
CA ARG A 214 4.32 16.92 -13.15
C ARG A 214 3.69 17.92 -12.19
N LEU A 215 3.78 19.19 -12.52
CA LEU A 215 3.28 20.28 -11.70
C LEU A 215 1.76 20.33 -11.73
N LEU A 216 1.16 20.08 -12.91
CA LEU A 216 -0.29 19.95 -13.04
C LEU A 216 -0.83 18.73 -12.27
N ALA A 217 -0.17 17.57 -12.35
CA ALA A 217 -0.52 16.42 -11.53
C ALA A 217 -0.46 16.73 -10.02
N ALA A 218 0.60 17.41 -9.56
CA ALA A 218 0.74 17.82 -8.16
C ALA A 218 -0.35 18.82 -7.73
N LEU A 219 -0.75 19.74 -8.61
CA LEU A 219 -1.86 20.66 -8.37
C LEU A 219 -3.19 19.90 -8.22
N ILE A 220 -3.48 18.97 -9.13
CA ILE A 220 -4.68 18.14 -9.10
C ILE A 220 -4.74 17.32 -7.81
N ASP A 221 -3.64 16.65 -7.42
CA ASP A 221 -3.57 15.87 -6.19
C ASP A 221 -3.75 16.75 -4.94
N THR A 222 -3.20 17.96 -4.95
CA THR A 222 -3.37 18.94 -3.86
C THR A 222 -4.84 19.32 -3.71
N LEU A 223 -5.53 19.63 -4.82
CA LEU A 223 -6.96 19.93 -4.82
C LEU A 223 -7.80 18.72 -4.35
N GLY A 224 -7.44 17.51 -4.76
CA GLY A 224 -8.09 16.28 -4.33
C GLY A 224 -7.95 16.01 -2.83
N MET A 225 -6.74 16.16 -2.28
CA MET A 225 -6.47 15.99 -0.86
C MET A 225 -7.27 16.96 0.01
N ARG A 226 -7.43 18.22 -0.43
CA ARG A 226 -8.25 19.22 0.26
C ARG A 226 -9.72 18.80 0.36
N ASN A 227 -10.29 18.28 -0.73
CA ASN A 227 -11.65 17.74 -0.71
C ASN A 227 -11.79 16.58 0.28
N LEU A 228 -10.80 15.69 0.33
CA LEU A 228 -10.79 14.59 1.30
C LEU A 228 -10.70 15.09 2.75
N HIS A 229 -9.90 16.12 3.03
CA HIS A 229 -9.77 16.71 4.36
C HIS A 229 -11.03 17.46 4.82
N ALA A 230 -11.65 18.26 3.93
CA ALA A 230 -12.93 18.94 4.18
C ALA A 230 -14.06 17.93 4.50
N ARG A 231 -14.03 16.75 3.87
CA ARG A 231 -15.00 15.69 4.14
C ARG A 231 -14.74 14.97 5.46
N LYS A 232 -13.49 14.68 5.81
CA LYS A 232 -13.10 14.06 7.08
C LYS A 232 -13.38 14.93 8.31
N SER A 233 -13.45 16.25 8.14
CA SER A 233 -13.75 17.21 9.20
C SER A 233 -15.26 17.38 9.49
N HIS A 234 -16.12 16.50 8.96
CA HIS A 234 -17.57 16.48 9.21
C HIS A 234 -18.29 17.80 8.91
N ILE A 235 -17.82 18.56 7.90
CA ILE A 235 -18.59 19.69 7.37
C ILE A 235 -19.97 19.17 6.91
N PRO A 236 -21.09 19.79 7.35
CA PRO A 236 -22.43 19.26 7.13
C PRO A 236 -22.71 18.84 5.68
N ASN A 237 -23.32 17.67 5.51
CA ASN A 237 -23.65 17.08 4.21
C ASN A 237 -24.56 17.98 3.33
N SER A 238 -25.24 18.99 3.89
CA SER A 238 -26.04 19.97 3.14
C SER A 238 -25.19 20.85 2.22
N ASP A 239 -23.98 21.20 2.63
CA ASP A 239 -23.06 22.04 1.83
C ASP A 239 -22.29 21.23 0.77
N GLN A 240 -22.24 19.90 0.93
CA GLN A 240 -21.52 18.99 0.05
C GLN A 240 -22.39 18.35 -1.05
N ARG A 241 -23.72 18.47 -0.95
CA ARG A 241 -24.69 17.85 -1.88
C ARG A 241 -24.84 18.57 -3.22
N GLY A 242 -24.19 19.71 -3.42
CA GLY A 242 -24.31 20.46 -4.67
C GLY A 242 -23.37 19.96 -5.76
N HIS A 243 -23.89 19.83 -6.99
CA HIS A 243 -23.17 19.90 -8.27
C HIS A 243 -22.43 21.25 -8.50
N ARG A 244 -22.05 21.93 -7.42
CA ARG A 244 -21.39 23.24 -7.34
C ARG A 244 -20.14 23.18 -6.47
N ASN A 245 -19.55 22.00 -6.25
CA ASN A 245 -18.20 21.95 -5.70
C ASN A 245 -17.25 22.50 -6.76
N PRO A 246 -16.62 23.67 -6.54
CA PRO A 246 -15.75 24.31 -7.53
C PRO A 246 -14.60 23.40 -7.97
N THR A 247 -14.23 22.43 -7.13
CA THR A 247 -13.24 21.41 -7.51
C THR A 247 -13.75 20.52 -8.63
N TYR A 248 -15.01 20.07 -8.60
CA TYR A 248 -15.55 19.22 -9.68
C TYR A 248 -15.58 19.97 -11.01
N THR A 249 -16.07 21.21 -11.01
CA THR A 249 -16.10 22.05 -12.21
C THR A 249 -14.69 22.30 -12.76
N LEU A 250 -13.71 22.52 -11.88
CA LEU A 250 -12.31 22.67 -12.28
C LEU A 250 -11.73 21.36 -12.84
N LEU A 251 -12.01 20.22 -12.21
CA LEU A 251 -11.55 18.91 -12.68
C LEU A 251 -12.20 18.54 -14.03
N ASP A 252 -13.46 18.90 -14.26
CA ASP A 252 -14.16 18.72 -15.54
C ASP A 252 -13.52 19.59 -16.64
N TYR A 253 -13.27 20.87 -16.34
CA TYR A 253 -12.57 21.76 -17.26
C TYR A 253 -11.16 21.26 -17.59
N LEU A 254 -10.41 20.78 -16.59
CA LEU A 254 -9.09 20.20 -16.79
C LEU A 254 -9.17 18.92 -17.64
N TYR A 255 -10.16 18.06 -17.41
CA TYR A 255 -10.39 16.88 -18.24
C TYR A 255 -10.54 17.26 -19.72
N GLU A 256 -11.47 18.17 -20.04
CA GLU A 256 -11.77 18.59 -21.42
C GLU A 256 -10.54 19.20 -22.13
N ARG A 257 -9.62 19.79 -21.36
CA ARG A 257 -8.36 20.34 -21.88
C ARG A 257 -7.31 19.26 -22.09
N LEU A 258 -7.15 18.34 -21.14
CA LEU A 258 -6.12 17.30 -21.19
C LEU A 258 -6.47 16.18 -22.19
N GLU A 259 -7.76 15.89 -22.39
CA GLU A 259 -8.23 14.93 -23.40
C GLU A 259 -7.79 15.31 -24.83
N LYS A 260 -7.55 16.60 -25.09
CA LYS A 260 -7.05 17.08 -26.40
C LYS A 260 -5.55 16.86 -26.59
N THR A 261 -4.80 16.57 -25.52
CA THR A 261 -3.33 16.42 -25.54
C THR A 261 -2.84 15.28 -24.62
N PRO A 262 -3.41 14.07 -24.74
CA PRO A 262 -3.24 13.03 -23.73
C PRO A 262 -1.80 12.52 -23.60
N ASP A 263 -1.04 12.49 -24.71
CA ASP A 263 0.35 12.01 -24.72
C ASP A 263 1.31 12.90 -23.94
N SER A 264 1.01 14.20 -23.86
CA SER A 264 1.86 15.18 -23.16
C SER A 264 1.57 15.26 -21.66
N PHE A 265 0.43 14.73 -21.20
CA PHE A 265 -0.09 14.94 -19.85
C PHE A 265 -0.57 13.65 -19.15
N GLN A 266 0.10 12.53 -19.41
CA GLN A 266 -0.30 11.22 -18.87
C GLN A 266 -0.38 11.19 -17.34
N ARG A 267 0.52 11.87 -16.60
CA ARG A 267 0.49 11.86 -15.13
C ARG A 267 -0.66 12.69 -14.60
N SER A 268 -0.91 13.85 -15.22
CA SER A 268 -2.03 14.72 -14.88
C SER A 268 -3.34 14.00 -15.11
N LEU A 269 -3.49 13.28 -16.22
CA LEU A 269 -4.66 12.43 -16.50
C LEU A 269 -4.83 11.32 -15.46
N SER A 270 -3.74 10.64 -15.07
CA SER A 270 -3.76 9.62 -14.01
C SER A 270 -4.20 10.19 -12.65
N SER A 271 -3.60 11.32 -12.22
CA SER A 271 -3.98 12.02 -10.99
C SER A 271 -5.42 12.53 -11.05
N LEU A 272 -5.87 13.04 -12.20
CA LEU A 272 -7.24 13.51 -12.41
C LEU A 272 -8.26 12.39 -12.20
N LEU A 273 -8.05 11.23 -12.84
CA LEU A 273 -8.90 10.06 -12.68
C LEU A 273 -8.91 9.58 -11.23
N HIS A 274 -7.75 9.53 -10.58
CA HIS A 274 -7.64 9.09 -9.20
C HIS A 274 -8.37 10.04 -8.23
N VAL A 275 -8.24 11.36 -8.42
CA VAL A 275 -8.96 12.37 -7.63
C VAL A 275 -10.45 12.30 -7.88
N GLN A 276 -10.90 12.31 -9.14
CA GLN A 276 -12.32 12.19 -9.49
C GLN A 276 -12.94 10.91 -8.90
N PHE A 277 -12.25 9.77 -9.02
CA PHE A 277 -12.69 8.52 -8.42
C PHE A 277 -12.82 8.60 -6.89
N ASN A 278 -11.83 9.15 -6.20
CA ASN A 278 -11.89 9.26 -4.74
C ASN A 278 -13.03 10.17 -4.27
N ILE A 279 -13.32 11.24 -5.02
CA ILE A 279 -14.46 12.10 -4.69
C ILE A 279 -15.78 11.32 -4.93
N LEU A 280 -15.88 10.54 -6.02
CA LEU A 280 -17.02 9.69 -6.34
C LEU A 280 -17.25 8.60 -5.29
N GLU A 281 -16.22 7.84 -4.92
CA GLU A 281 -16.27 6.80 -3.88
C GLU A 281 -16.67 7.38 -2.52
N THR A 282 -16.14 8.55 -2.17
CA THR A 282 -16.49 9.20 -0.91
C THR A 282 -17.95 9.71 -0.92
N THR A 283 -18.44 10.23 -2.06
CA THR A 283 -19.86 10.59 -2.21
C THR A 283 -20.74 9.35 -2.08
N TRP A 284 -20.36 8.24 -2.71
CA TRP A 284 -21.05 6.96 -2.58
C TRP A 284 -21.15 6.50 -1.13
N ASN A 285 -20.03 6.49 -0.39
CA ASN A 285 -20.00 6.11 1.02
C ASN A 285 -20.94 6.96 1.90
N ALA A 286 -21.06 8.26 1.59
CA ALA A 286 -21.98 9.16 2.30
C ALA A 286 -23.45 8.89 1.95
N THR A 287 -23.75 8.54 0.69
CA THR A 287 -25.12 8.26 0.24
C THR A 287 -25.60 6.84 0.54
N ALA A 288 -24.71 5.85 0.57
CA ALA A 288 -25.02 4.45 0.85
C ALA A 288 -25.59 4.25 2.27
N GLN A 289 -25.39 5.22 3.17
CA GLN A 289 -25.98 5.24 4.51
C GLN A 289 -27.45 5.73 4.53
N HIS A 290 -27.95 6.30 3.43
CA HIS A 290 -29.24 7.02 3.39
C HIS A 290 -30.18 6.57 2.25
N SER A 291 -30.18 5.28 1.90
CA SER A 291 -30.90 4.66 0.78
C SER A 291 -30.32 4.98 -0.61
N ALA A 292 -30.01 3.91 -1.35
CA ALA A 292 -29.36 3.93 -2.64
C ALA A 292 -30.28 4.53 -3.74
N SER A 293 -29.65 5.00 -4.83
CA SER A 293 -30.27 5.46 -6.09
C SER A 293 -30.70 6.93 -6.20
N SER A 294 -29.80 7.87 -5.92
CA SER A 294 -29.94 9.17 -6.58
C SER A 294 -29.56 9.01 -8.06
N HIS A 295 -30.48 9.29 -9.00
CA HIS A 295 -30.23 9.31 -10.44
C HIS A 295 -28.97 10.13 -10.80
N ALA A 296 -28.68 11.18 -10.03
CA ALA A 296 -27.47 11.98 -10.20
C ALA A 296 -26.19 11.16 -10.01
N PHE A 297 -26.13 10.27 -9.02
CA PHE A 297 -24.96 9.43 -8.76
C PHE A 297 -24.70 8.45 -9.92
N VAL A 298 -25.75 7.81 -10.46
CA VAL A 298 -25.65 6.90 -11.61
C VAL A 298 -25.08 7.62 -12.83
N LYS A 299 -25.54 8.86 -13.10
CA LYS A 299 -25.03 9.69 -14.19
C LYS A 299 -23.54 10.02 -14.02
N HIS A 300 -23.10 10.34 -12.80
CA HIS A 300 -21.68 10.63 -12.51
C HIS A 300 -20.79 9.41 -12.70
N VAL A 301 -21.25 8.23 -12.29
CA VAL A 301 -20.48 7.00 -12.51
C VAL A 301 -20.38 6.67 -14.01
N HIS A 302 -21.48 6.81 -14.75
CA HIS A 302 -21.48 6.58 -16.19
C HIS A 302 -20.53 7.54 -16.92
N ASN A 303 -20.59 8.84 -16.60
CA ASN A 303 -19.66 9.83 -17.14
C ASN A 303 -18.21 9.47 -16.80
N PHE A 304 -17.92 9.04 -15.58
CA PHE A 304 -16.58 8.63 -15.17
C PHE A 304 -16.09 7.39 -15.94
N GLN A 305 -16.96 6.41 -16.19
CA GLN A 305 -16.63 5.22 -16.99
C GLN A 305 -16.30 5.58 -18.45
N GLN A 306 -17.09 6.47 -19.07
CA GLN A 306 -16.80 6.97 -20.43
C GLN A 306 -15.45 7.68 -20.50
N ARG A 307 -15.15 8.52 -19.50
CA ARG A 307 -13.84 9.20 -19.40
C ARG A 307 -12.69 8.21 -19.24
N MET A 308 -12.89 7.16 -18.45
CA MET A 308 -11.87 6.14 -18.25
C MET A 308 -11.59 5.39 -19.55
N SER A 309 -12.60 4.98 -20.31
CA SER A 309 -12.41 4.27 -21.58
C SER A 309 -11.73 5.13 -22.64
N HIS A 310 -11.98 6.44 -22.64
CA HIS A 310 -11.29 7.39 -23.52
C HIS A 310 -9.80 7.53 -23.18
N ILE A 311 -9.46 7.53 -21.89
CA ILE A 311 -8.09 7.76 -21.43
C ILE A 311 -7.26 6.45 -21.38
N GLU A 312 -7.90 5.30 -21.20
CA GLU A 312 -7.24 4.00 -21.03
C GLU A 312 -6.14 3.70 -22.07
N PRO A 313 -6.33 3.96 -23.39
CA PRO A 313 -5.28 3.73 -24.40
C PRO A 313 -4.00 4.55 -24.18
N PHE A 314 -4.11 5.69 -23.49
CA PHE A 314 -3.02 6.63 -23.27
C PHE A 314 -2.28 6.42 -21.95
N LEU A 315 -2.83 5.60 -21.04
CA LEU A 315 -2.27 5.33 -19.71
C LEU A 315 -1.56 3.97 -19.63
N ASN A 316 -0.88 3.57 -20.71
CA ASN A 316 -0.06 2.37 -20.72
C ASN A 316 0.92 2.37 -19.53
N ASP A 317 1.01 1.24 -18.82
CA ASP A 317 1.95 0.99 -17.72
C ASP A 317 1.70 1.74 -16.39
N ASN A 318 0.45 2.15 -16.11
CA ASN A 318 0.09 2.94 -14.92
C ASN A 318 0.05 2.13 -13.58
N GLU A 319 1.02 1.23 -13.37
CA GLU A 319 1.30 0.47 -12.13
C GLU A 319 0.07 -0.13 -11.41
N GLY A 320 -0.99 -0.49 -12.15
CA GLY A 320 -2.21 -1.07 -11.59
C GLY A 320 -3.29 -0.08 -11.12
N VAL A 321 -3.15 1.22 -11.39
CA VAL A 321 -4.11 2.27 -11.00
C VAL A 321 -5.47 2.04 -11.67
N LEU A 322 -5.49 1.88 -13.00
CA LEU A 322 -6.74 1.71 -13.74
C LEU A 322 -7.47 0.43 -13.35
N GLN A 323 -6.75 -0.69 -13.22
CA GLN A 323 -7.32 -1.95 -12.74
C GLN A 323 -7.89 -1.78 -11.32
N SER A 324 -7.19 -1.06 -10.44
CA SER A 324 -7.68 -0.75 -9.09
C SER A 324 -8.99 0.03 -9.10
N ILE A 325 -9.07 1.09 -9.92
CA ILE A 325 -10.28 1.92 -10.07
C ILE A 325 -11.43 1.10 -10.63
N HIS A 326 -11.21 0.35 -11.72
CA HIS A 326 -12.23 -0.50 -12.34
C HIS A 326 -12.82 -1.52 -11.36
N ILE A 327 -11.97 -2.25 -10.64
CA ILE A 327 -12.41 -3.21 -9.63
C ILE A 327 -13.25 -2.54 -8.52
N ARG A 328 -12.85 -1.35 -8.07
CA ARG A 328 -13.59 -0.61 -7.02
C ARG A 328 -14.93 -0.11 -7.53
N LEU A 329 -15.03 0.34 -8.79
CA LEU A 329 -16.31 0.68 -9.42
C LEU A 329 -17.28 -0.50 -9.44
N LEU A 330 -16.82 -1.69 -9.85
CA LEU A 330 -17.65 -2.91 -9.82
C LEU A 330 -18.20 -3.17 -8.42
N GLY A 331 -17.35 -3.03 -7.39
CA GLY A 331 -17.78 -3.15 -5.99
C GLY A 331 -18.80 -2.09 -5.54
N MET A 332 -18.69 -0.86 -6.04
CA MET A 332 -19.66 0.22 -5.76
C MET A 332 -21.01 -0.01 -6.46
N HIS A 333 -21.02 -0.69 -7.61
CA HIS A 333 -22.23 -1.09 -8.33
C HIS A 333 -22.91 -2.34 -7.76
N GLY A 334 -22.26 -3.04 -6.82
CA GLY A 334 -22.77 -4.31 -6.29
C GLY A 334 -22.38 -5.53 -7.13
N GLU A 335 -21.58 -5.37 -8.18
CA GLU A 335 -21.09 -6.44 -9.06
C GLU A 335 -19.91 -7.20 -8.44
N PHE A 336 -20.08 -7.66 -7.19
CA PHE A 336 -19.01 -8.25 -6.39
C PHE A 336 -18.44 -9.54 -7.00
N ASN A 337 -19.23 -10.28 -7.78
CA ASN A 337 -18.76 -11.47 -8.48
C ASN A 337 -17.71 -11.15 -9.55
N GLU A 338 -17.91 -10.07 -10.29
CA GLU A 338 -16.94 -9.60 -11.29
C GLU A 338 -15.76 -8.91 -10.59
N ALA A 339 -16.04 -8.06 -9.60
CA ALA A 339 -15.00 -7.38 -8.82
C ALA A 339 -14.01 -8.38 -8.19
N THR A 340 -14.51 -9.48 -7.62
CA THR A 340 -13.66 -10.52 -7.00
C THR A 340 -12.89 -11.35 -8.02
N LYS A 341 -13.46 -11.66 -9.19
CA LYS A 341 -12.73 -12.30 -10.31
C LYS A 341 -11.59 -11.42 -10.80
N SER A 342 -11.89 -10.15 -11.10
CA SER A 342 -10.90 -9.16 -11.55
C SER A 342 -9.84 -8.88 -10.49
N LEU A 343 -10.21 -8.82 -9.20
CA LEU A 343 -9.26 -8.72 -8.10
C LEU A 343 -8.32 -9.92 -8.04
N THR A 344 -8.85 -11.13 -8.22
CA THR A 344 -8.02 -12.36 -8.21
C THR A 344 -6.99 -12.29 -9.33
N ALA A 345 -7.41 -12.01 -10.56
CA ALA A 345 -6.50 -11.84 -11.70
C ALA A 345 -5.47 -10.72 -11.46
N PHE A 346 -5.91 -9.61 -10.87
CA PHE A 346 -5.04 -8.48 -10.56
C PHE A 346 -3.98 -8.80 -9.50
N LEU A 347 -4.32 -9.63 -8.50
CA LEU A 347 -3.42 -10.08 -7.44
C LEU A 347 -2.46 -11.20 -7.88
N THR A 348 -2.89 -12.06 -8.81
CA THR A 348 -2.05 -13.16 -9.34
C THR A 348 -1.12 -12.74 -10.48
N ALA A 349 -1.36 -11.59 -11.10
CA ALA A 349 -0.46 -11.03 -12.11
C ALA A 349 0.92 -10.70 -11.50
N SER A 350 1.99 -11.01 -12.24
CA SER A 350 3.38 -10.82 -11.78
C SER A 350 3.63 -9.39 -11.29
N LEU A 351 4.28 -9.26 -10.14
CA LEU A 351 4.58 -7.98 -9.52
C LEU A 351 5.73 -7.30 -10.27
N SER A 352 5.39 -6.35 -11.15
CA SER A 352 6.37 -5.51 -11.83
C SER A 352 6.95 -4.41 -10.93
N SER A 353 6.20 -3.92 -9.92
CA SER A 353 6.67 -2.83 -9.04
C SER A 353 6.01 -2.79 -7.64
N GLY A 354 6.66 -2.12 -6.69
CA GLY A 354 6.13 -1.91 -5.33
C GLY A 354 4.88 -1.01 -5.25
N MET A 355 4.60 -0.24 -6.30
CA MET A 355 3.41 0.60 -6.42
C MET A 355 2.17 -0.21 -6.81
N ARG A 356 2.34 -1.25 -7.66
CA ARG A 356 1.27 -2.22 -7.95
C ARG A 356 0.79 -2.93 -6.69
N ALA A 357 1.71 -3.34 -5.83
CA ALA A 357 1.38 -3.95 -4.53
C ALA A 357 0.58 -3.00 -3.61
N LYS A 358 0.85 -1.69 -3.65
CA LYS A 358 0.08 -0.69 -2.91
C LYS A 358 -1.36 -0.62 -3.46
N HIS A 359 -1.54 -0.56 -4.77
CA HIS A 359 -2.85 -0.46 -5.40
C HIS A 359 -3.68 -1.73 -5.18
N GLN A 360 -3.09 -2.91 -5.37
CA GLN A 360 -3.67 -4.20 -5.00
C GLN A 360 -4.22 -4.22 -3.56
N ARG A 361 -3.44 -3.72 -2.59
CA ARG A 361 -3.87 -3.64 -1.19
C ARG A 361 -5.03 -2.65 -0.99
N ILE A 362 -4.95 -1.47 -1.61
CA ILE A 362 -6.01 -0.46 -1.53
C ILE A 362 -7.32 -1.03 -2.11
N THR A 363 -7.25 -1.68 -3.26
CA THR A 363 -8.41 -2.31 -3.91
C THR A 363 -9.07 -3.34 -3.01
N LEU A 364 -8.30 -4.26 -2.42
CA LEU A 364 -8.83 -5.28 -1.51
C LEU A 364 -9.52 -4.65 -0.29
N LEU A 365 -8.90 -3.63 0.34
CA LEU A 365 -9.47 -2.95 1.50
C LEU A 365 -10.72 -2.15 1.16
N ALA A 366 -10.75 -1.51 0.00
CA ALA A 366 -11.91 -0.77 -0.50
C ALA A 366 -13.09 -1.72 -0.75
N LEU A 367 -12.87 -2.86 -1.41
CA LEU A 367 -13.94 -3.86 -1.62
C LEU A 367 -14.50 -4.41 -0.32
N VAL A 368 -13.67 -4.65 0.70
CA VAL A 368 -14.18 -5.02 2.03
C VAL A 368 -14.99 -3.89 2.65
N HIS A 369 -14.60 -2.64 2.47
CA HIS A 369 -15.40 -1.53 2.95
C HIS A 369 -16.76 -1.48 2.26
N SER A 370 -16.81 -1.60 0.92
CA SER A 370 -18.04 -1.61 0.15
C SER A 370 -18.95 -2.79 0.53
N ALA A 371 -18.38 -3.99 0.66
CA ALA A 371 -19.12 -5.19 1.06
C ALA A 371 -19.77 -5.04 2.45
N ALA A 372 -19.18 -4.25 3.36
CA ALA A 372 -19.74 -4.05 4.70
C ALA A 372 -21.12 -3.35 4.70
N HIS A 373 -21.50 -2.74 3.58
CA HIS A 373 -22.79 -2.08 3.39
C HIS A 373 -23.87 -3.01 2.79
N LEU A 374 -23.52 -4.22 2.36
CA LEU A 374 -24.47 -5.20 1.82
C LEU A 374 -25.41 -5.77 2.90
N PRO A 375 -26.58 -6.33 2.52
CA PRO A 375 -27.39 -7.18 3.40
C PRO A 375 -26.59 -8.35 3.96
N SER A 376 -26.93 -8.86 5.14
CA SER A 376 -26.09 -9.81 5.89
C SER A 376 -25.74 -11.10 5.15
N ALA A 377 -26.72 -11.74 4.48
CA ALA A 377 -26.49 -12.96 3.72
C ALA A 377 -25.46 -12.77 2.59
N GLU A 378 -25.61 -11.71 1.79
CA GLU A 378 -24.69 -11.37 0.70
C GLU A 378 -23.34 -10.89 1.22
N ARG A 379 -23.35 -10.09 2.29
CA ARG A 379 -22.16 -9.56 2.95
C ARG A 379 -21.23 -10.68 3.35
N PHE A 380 -21.74 -11.74 3.98
CA PHE A 380 -20.90 -12.87 4.38
C PHE A 380 -20.29 -13.58 3.18
N VAL A 381 -21.08 -13.90 2.15
CA VAL A 381 -20.60 -14.58 0.93
C VAL A 381 -19.46 -13.79 0.27
N VAL A 382 -19.63 -12.48 0.12
CA VAL A 382 -18.62 -11.60 -0.46
C VAL A 382 -17.38 -11.50 0.43
N MET A 383 -17.55 -11.29 1.74
CA MET A 383 -16.44 -11.19 2.69
C MET A 383 -15.63 -12.48 2.77
N LYS A 384 -16.31 -13.64 2.77
CA LYS A 384 -15.68 -14.98 2.69
C LYS A 384 -14.81 -15.09 1.44
N ARG A 385 -15.33 -14.72 0.28
CA ARG A 385 -14.58 -14.77 -0.98
C ARG A 385 -13.37 -13.84 -0.97
N LEU A 386 -13.52 -12.61 -0.45
CA LEU A 386 -12.41 -11.66 -0.30
C LEU A 386 -11.34 -12.17 0.67
N LEU A 387 -11.73 -12.87 1.75
CA LEU A 387 -10.79 -13.53 2.66
C LEU A 387 -10.07 -14.70 2.00
N GLN A 388 -10.76 -15.52 1.20
CA GLN A 388 -10.14 -16.60 0.43
C GLN A 388 -9.11 -16.04 -0.55
N ILE A 389 -9.47 -14.99 -1.30
CA ILE A 389 -8.56 -14.28 -2.20
C ILE A 389 -7.36 -13.75 -1.43
N ALA A 390 -7.57 -13.08 -0.30
CA ALA A 390 -6.51 -12.57 0.57
C ALA A 390 -5.58 -13.67 1.13
N SER A 391 -6.01 -14.93 1.07
CA SER A 391 -5.34 -16.11 1.63
C SER A 391 -4.78 -17.06 0.55
N LEU A 392 -4.88 -16.74 -0.74
CA LEU A 392 -4.36 -17.59 -1.81
C LEU A 392 -2.84 -17.74 -1.71
N GLN A 393 -2.35 -18.98 -1.89
CA GLN A 393 -0.92 -19.27 -1.99
C GLN A 393 -0.32 -18.53 -3.19
N GLY A 394 0.80 -17.84 -3.00
CA GLY A 394 1.48 -17.07 -4.05
C GLY A 394 1.14 -15.57 -4.11
N ILE A 395 0.10 -15.09 -3.41
CA ILE A 395 -0.10 -13.64 -3.16
C ILE A 395 0.90 -13.10 -2.11
N ASP A 396 1.56 -14.05 -1.43
CA ASP A 396 2.83 -13.95 -0.70
C ASP A 396 2.89 -12.88 0.39
N ALA A 397 3.91 -12.98 1.23
CA ALA A 397 4.12 -12.07 2.35
C ALA A 397 4.14 -10.58 1.94
N HIS A 398 4.39 -10.25 0.67
CA HIS A 398 4.54 -8.88 0.17
C HIS A 398 3.26 -8.04 0.15
N LEU A 399 2.08 -8.61 -0.14
CA LEU A 399 0.81 -7.86 0.02
C LEU A 399 0.61 -7.42 1.48
N TRP A 400 1.15 -8.19 2.43
CA TRP A 400 1.01 -7.99 3.87
C TRP A 400 2.24 -7.37 4.55
N ARG A 401 3.38 -7.23 3.85
CA ARG A 401 4.61 -6.59 4.35
C ARG A 401 4.36 -5.10 4.65
N GLY A 402 4.75 -4.64 5.85
CA GLY A 402 4.71 -3.23 6.25
C GLY A 402 3.85 -2.93 7.48
N ILE A 403 3.11 -1.81 7.49
CA ILE A 403 2.14 -1.43 8.56
C ILE A 403 0.92 -2.37 8.53
N ALA A 404 0.83 -3.21 7.48
CA ALA A 404 -0.32 -3.99 7.08
C ALA A 404 -0.52 -5.34 7.78
N GLY A 405 0.39 -5.78 8.65
CA GLY A 405 0.12 -6.90 9.56
C GLY A 405 -1.09 -6.67 10.50
N LYS A 406 -1.57 -5.42 10.61
CA LYS A 406 -2.81 -5.06 11.31
C LYS A 406 -4.08 -5.17 10.46
N HIS A 407 -3.96 -5.11 9.14
CA HIS A 407 -5.13 -5.03 8.25
C HIS A 407 -5.74 -6.40 7.95
N PHE A 408 -4.92 -7.45 7.81
CA PHE A 408 -5.41 -8.83 7.66
C PHE A 408 -6.26 -9.30 8.86
N PRO A 409 -5.81 -9.12 10.13
CA PRO A 409 -6.66 -9.27 11.30
C PRO A 409 -7.97 -8.48 11.24
N LYS A 410 -7.91 -7.20 10.87
CA LYS A 410 -9.11 -6.34 10.82
C LYS A 410 -10.08 -6.78 9.71
N LEU A 411 -9.58 -7.27 8.58
CA LEU A 411 -10.38 -7.85 7.50
C LEU A 411 -11.12 -9.09 8.03
N TRP A 412 -10.40 -9.98 8.69
CA TRP A 412 -10.95 -11.15 9.39
C TRP A 412 -12.01 -10.76 10.42
N GLN A 413 -11.71 -9.79 11.28
CA GLN A 413 -12.62 -9.29 12.30
C GLN A 413 -13.90 -8.73 11.67
N ARG A 414 -13.79 -7.97 10.57
CA ARG A 414 -14.95 -7.41 9.86
C ARG A 414 -15.82 -8.49 9.23
N ALA A 415 -15.22 -9.53 8.63
CA ALA A 415 -15.95 -10.66 8.06
C ALA A 415 -16.67 -11.50 9.14
N LEU A 416 -16.03 -11.74 10.28
CA LEU A 416 -16.66 -12.44 11.39
C LEU A 416 -17.73 -11.57 12.09
N LEU A 417 -17.48 -10.26 12.20
CA LEU A 417 -18.49 -9.34 12.71
C LEU A 417 -19.68 -9.19 11.78
N SER A 418 -19.52 -9.36 10.46
CA SER A 418 -20.66 -9.35 9.55
C SER A 418 -21.62 -10.51 9.79
N LEU A 419 -21.11 -11.68 10.17
CA LEU A 419 -21.93 -12.81 10.61
C LEU A 419 -22.60 -12.53 11.96
N ALA A 420 -21.87 -11.93 12.91
CA ALA A 420 -22.36 -11.73 14.27
C ALA A 420 -23.34 -10.54 14.46
N LYS A 421 -23.44 -9.61 13.49
CA LYS A 421 -24.14 -8.31 13.66
C LYS A 421 -25.67 -8.40 13.64
N ASP A 422 -26.25 -9.48 13.12
CA ASP A 422 -27.70 -9.58 12.88
C ASP A 422 -28.49 -10.33 13.97
N THR A 423 -27.84 -10.67 15.09
CA THR A 423 -28.52 -11.31 16.24
C THR A 423 -29.53 -10.43 16.99
N LYS A 424 -29.80 -9.20 16.52
CA LYS A 424 -30.84 -8.32 17.07
C LYS A 424 -32.15 -8.34 16.28
N ASP A 425 -32.12 -8.70 15.00
CA ASP A 425 -33.35 -8.90 14.21
C ASP A 425 -33.73 -10.38 14.29
N THR A 426 -34.74 -10.68 15.10
CA THR A 426 -35.22 -12.03 15.45
C THR A 426 -35.77 -12.85 14.29
N ARG A 427 -35.65 -12.40 13.04
CA ARG A 427 -36.26 -13.03 11.85
C ARG A 427 -35.27 -13.72 10.93
N VAL A 428 -33.96 -13.52 11.08
CA VAL A 428 -32.96 -14.23 10.28
C VAL A 428 -32.29 -15.25 11.21
N PRO A 429 -32.46 -16.56 11.00
CA PRO A 429 -31.77 -17.55 11.80
C PRO A 429 -30.25 -17.30 11.69
N PRO A 430 -29.51 -17.38 12.80
CA PRO A 430 -28.06 -17.25 12.72
C PRO A 430 -27.52 -18.28 11.71
N LEU A 431 -26.64 -17.85 10.81
CA LEU A 431 -25.90 -18.71 9.87
C LEU A 431 -24.95 -19.61 10.68
N CYS A 432 -25.50 -20.52 11.47
CA CYS A 432 -24.80 -21.43 12.36
C CYS A 432 -25.15 -22.87 11.96
N ASP A 433 -25.04 -23.16 10.67
CA ASP A 433 -25.23 -24.50 10.09
C ASP A 433 -23.88 -25.18 9.81
N TRP A 434 -23.94 -26.47 9.51
CA TRP A 434 -22.77 -27.29 9.17
C TRP A 434 -21.92 -26.72 8.02
N ASN A 435 -22.59 -26.15 7.00
CA ASN A 435 -21.90 -25.56 5.86
C ASN A 435 -21.11 -24.32 6.27
N THR A 436 -21.68 -23.47 7.13
CA THR A 436 -21.00 -22.30 7.67
C THR A 436 -19.82 -22.71 8.56
N TRP A 437 -19.95 -23.77 9.35
CA TRP A 437 -18.82 -24.33 10.12
C TRP A 437 -17.68 -24.80 9.21
N LYS A 438 -17.97 -25.65 8.21
CA LYS A 438 -16.98 -26.13 7.23
C LYS A 438 -16.23 -24.98 6.57
N ASP A 439 -16.96 -23.95 6.18
CA ASP A 439 -16.42 -22.77 5.53
C ASP A 439 -15.52 -21.96 6.46
N LEU A 440 -15.97 -21.68 7.69
CA LEU A 440 -15.18 -20.98 8.70
C LEU A 440 -13.94 -21.78 9.10
N PHE A 441 -14.07 -23.10 9.24
CA PHE A 441 -12.99 -24.01 9.56
C PHE A 441 -11.91 -24.00 8.48
N HIS A 442 -12.30 -24.12 7.21
CA HIS A 442 -11.37 -24.03 6.08
C HIS A 442 -10.67 -22.66 6.01
N LEU A 443 -11.39 -21.58 6.30
CA LEU A 443 -10.82 -20.24 6.41
C LEU A 443 -9.81 -20.12 7.57
N LEU A 444 -10.11 -20.70 8.74
CA LEU A 444 -9.22 -20.72 9.91
C LEU A 444 -7.94 -21.51 9.61
N GLN A 445 -8.07 -22.68 8.99
CA GLN A 445 -6.94 -23.49 8.52
C GLN A 445 -6.03 -22.72 7.55
N ASN A 446 -6.62 -22.06 6.55
CA ASN A 446 -5.87 -21.25 5.60
C ASN A 446 -5.19 -20.04 6.27
N SER A 447 -5.82 -19.47 7.29
CA SER A 447 -5.23 -18.37 8.05
C SER A 447 -4.05 -18.79 8.89
N ILE A 448 -4.09 -19.99 9.48
CA ILE A 448 -2.93 -20.57 10.16
C ILE A 448 -1.80 -20.81 9.16
N LYS A 449 -2.08 -21.45 8.02
CA LYS A 449 -1.08 -21.67 6.96
C LYS A 449 -0.42 -20.36 6.50
N ASN A 450 -1.19 -19.27 6.45
CA ASN A 450 -0.68 -17.96 6.05
C ASN A 450 -0.08 -17.14 7.19
N THR A 451 -0.29 -17.51 8.45
CA THR A 451 0.20 -16.75 9.64
C THR A 451 1.72 -16.55 9.62
N PRO A 452 2.56 -17.54 9.27
CA PRO A 452 4.02 -17.35 9.13
C PRO A 452 4.40 -16.26 8.11
N HIS A 453 3.54 -16.02 7.12
CA HIS A 453 3.78 -15.06 6.03
C HIS A 453 3.17 -13.67 6.31
N VAL A 454 2.39 -13.50 7.38
CA VAL A 454 1.79 -12.21 7.79
C VAL A 454 2.57 -11.64 8.99
N PRO A 455 3.47 -10.65 8.77
CA PRO A 455 4.36 -10.18 9.83
C PRO A 455 3.59 -9.50 10.98
N LYS A 456 3.79 -9.99 12.22
CA LYS A 456 3.22 -9.45 13.47
C LYS A 456 1.68 -9.34 13.47
N CYS A 457 1.02 -10.41 13.04
CA CYS A 457 -0.43 -10.55 13.11
C CYS A 457 -0.89 -10.65 14.58
N ASN A 458 -1.60 -9.63 15.10
CA ASN A 458 -2.21 -9.73 16.44
C ASN A 458 -3.59 -10.38 16.32
N TRP A 459 -3.62 -11.69 16.10
CA TRP A 459 -4.84 -12.48 16.01
C TRP A 459 -5.72 -12.38 17.26
N ALA A 460 -5.09 -12.19 18.44
CA ALA A 460 -5.82 -11.91 19.66
C ALA A 460 -6.67 -10.63 19.57
N ALA A 461 -6.38 -9.66 18.70
CA ALA A 461 -7.24 -8.50 18.51
C ALA A 461 -8.53 -8.82 17.73
N VAL A 462 -8.48 -9.79 16.80
CA VAL A 462 -9.65 -10.28 16.05
C VAL A 462 -10.60 -11.02 16.98
N LEU A 463 -10.02 -11.92 17.77
CA LEU A 463 -10.70 -12.84 18.66
C LEU A 463 -10.88 -12.24 20.07
N ARG A 464 -10.68 -10.94 20.26
CA ARG A 464 -11.03 -10.22 21.50
C ARG A 464 -12.48 -9.78 21.54
N HIS A 465 -13.18 -9.80 20.39
CA HIS A 465 -14.56 -9.36 20.33
C HIS A 465 -15.49 -10.48 20.83
N PRO A 466 -16.18 -10.32 21.98
CA PRO A 466 -16.92 -11.40 22.62
C PRO A 466 -17.94 -12.08 21.70
N ARG A 467 -18.66 -11.29 20.89
CA ARG A 467 -19.65 -11.82 19.93
C ARG A 467 -19.05 -12.66 18.81
N VAL A 468 -17.81 -12.38 18.41
CA VAL A 468 -17.13 -13.16 17.37
C VAL A 468 -16.75 -14.53 17.93
N CYS A 469 -16.21 -14.55 19.15
CA CYS A 469 -15.90 -15.81 19.83
C CYS A 469 -17.15 -16.62 20.12
N GLN A 470 -18.21 -15.98 20.61
CA GLN A 470 -19.50 -16.64 20.85
C GLN A 470 -20.04 -17.26 19.56
N MET A 471 -20.13 -16.49 18.48
CA MET A 471 -20.59 -17.00 17.19
C MET A 471 -19.75 -18.19 16.69
N LEU A 472 -18.43 -18.16 16.85
CA LEU A 472 -17.56 -19.29 16.47
C LEU A 472 -17.84 -20.54 17.33
N VAL A 473 -18.05 -20.37 18.64
CA VAL A 473 -18.40 -21.46 19.55
C VAL A 473 -19.78 -22.03 19.21
N ASP A 474 -20.79 -21.16 19.05
CA ASP A 474 -22.14 -21.57 18.72
C ASP A 474 -22.19 -22.27 17.34
N THR A 475 -21.40 -21.81 16.36
CA THR A 475 -21.32 -22.47 15.04
C THR A 475 -20.62 -23.83 15.13
N ALA A 476 -19.61 -23.97 15.99
CA ALA A 476 -18.93 -25.26 16.22
C ALA A 476 -19.81 -26.26 16.96
N GLN A 477 -20.65 -25.78 17.88
CA GLN A 477 -21.54 -26.60 18.69
C GLN A 477 -22.79 -27.06 17.94
N ASN A 478 -23.31 -26.21 17.05
CA ASN A 478 -24.49 -26.46 16.23
C ASN A 478 -24.18 -27.07 14.84
N ALA A 479 -22.90 -27.33 14.55
CA ALA A 479 -22.49 -28.14 13.41
C ALA A 479 -22.99 -29.58 13.64
N ASP A 480 -24.00 -29.97 12.86
CA ASP A 480 -24.77 -31.20 13.01
C ASP A 480 -23.94 -32.48 13.28
N GLU A 481 -24.53 -33.37 14.08
CA GLU A 481 -23.98 -34.51 14.84
C GLU A 481 -23.44 -34.16 16.25
N ALA A 482 -24.27 -34.42 17.27
CA ALA A 482 -23.89 -34.33 18.68
C ALA A 482 -22.61 -35.12 19.03
N SER A 483 -22.27 -36.15 18.25
CA SER A 483 -21.04 -36.94 18.35
C SER A 483 -19.78 -36.21 17.89
N GLU A 484 -19.88 -35.18 17.05
CA GLU A 484 -18.73 -34.41 16.55
C GLU A 484 -18.59 -33.03 17.20
N SER A 485 -19.58 -32.55 17.95
CA SER A 485 -19.55 -31.26 18.66
C SER A 485 -18.33 -31.12 19.60
N ASP A 486 -17.99 -32.19 20.32
CA ASP A 486 -16.80 -32.25 21.18
C ASP A 486 -15.49 -32.18 20.39
N LYS A 487 -15.46 -32.75 19.18
CA LYS A 487 -14.31 -32.72 18.28
C LYS A 487 -14.12 -31.33 17.69
N HIS A 488 -15.19 -30.70 17.20
CA HIS A 488 -15.17 -29.32 16.69
C HIS A 488 -14.79 -28.30 17.78
N SER A 489 -15.28 -28.48 19.00
CA SER A 489 -14.91 -27.64 20.16
C SER A 489 -13.43 -27.79 20.55
N LYS A 490 -12.89 -29.00 20.51
CA LYS A 490 -11.45 -29.27 20.74
C LYS A 490 -10.58 -28.66 19.64
N GLU A 491 -11.01 -28.78 18.39
CA GLU A 491 -10.32 -28.17 17.25
C GLU A 491 -10.32 -26.64 17.35
N LEU A 492 -11.47 -26.00 17.59
CA LEU A 492 -11.56 -24.55 17.78
C LEU A 492 -10.64 -24.05 18.91
N SER A 493 -10.59 -24.80 20.02
CA SER A 493 -9.69 -24.51 21.15
C SER A 493 -8.21 -24.58 20.76
N LEU A 494 -7.82 -25.53 19.90
CA LEU A 494 -6.47 -25.60 19.34
C LEU A 494 -6.17 -24.37 18.48
N TYR A 495 -7.08 -23.95 17.60
CA TYR A 495 -6.91 -22.73 16.79
C TYR A 495 -6.75 -21.48 17.67
N PHE A 496 -7.55 -21.33 18.72
CA PHE A 496 -7.44 -20.21 19.65
C PHE A 496 -6.10 -20.17 20.39
N LYS A 497 -5.55 -21.33 20.77
CA LYS A 497 -4.19 -21.45 21.32
C LYS A 497 -3.13 -21.04 20.30
N LEU A 498 -3.23 -21.52 19.06
CA LEU A 498 -2.31 -21.18 17.96
C LEU A 498 -2.35 -19.68 17.60
N PHE A 499 -3.49 -19.02 17.84
CA PHE A 499 -3.65 -17.57 17.68
C PHE A 499 -3.29 -16.74 18.92
N HIS A 500 -2.82 -17.39 20.00
CA HIS A 500 -2.47 -16.76 21.28
C HIS A 500 -3.63 -15.91 21.88
N VAL A 501 -4.86 -16.40 21.78
CA VAL A 501 -6.02 -15.75 22.41
C VAL A 501 -5.94 -15.92 23.93
N PRO A 502 -6.10 -14.85 24.74
CA PRO A 502 -6.09 -14.99 26.19
C PRO A 502 -7.27 -15.83 26.71
N ASP A 503 -7.02 -16.77 27.62
CA ASP A 503 -8.02 -17.71 28.17
C ASP A 503 -9.26 -17.00 28.74
N ARG A 504 -9.09 -15.82 29.34
CA ARG A 504 -10.19 -14.98 29.84
C ARG A 504 -11.23 -14.59 28.79
N VAL A 505 -10.86 -14.55 27.51
CA VAL A 505 -11.80 -14.25 26.41
C VAL A 505 -12.61 -15.49 26.05
N LEU A 506 -12.00 -16.67 26.11
CA LEU A 506 -12.65 -17.96 25.89
C LEU A 506 -13.68 -18.25 27.00
N GLN A 507 -13.28 -18.04 28.26
CA GLN A 507 -14.17 -18.17 29.41
C GLN A 507 -15.42 -17.31 29.28
N ARG A 508 -15.26 -16.05 28.83
CA ARG A 508 -16.40 -15.16 28.58
C ARG A 508 -17.31 -15.66 27.45
N ALA A 509 -16.75 -16.16 26.35
CA ALA A 509 -17.53 -16.69 25.23
C ALA A 509 -18.40 -17.89 25.65
N HIS A 510 -17.84 -18.81 26.43
CA HIS A 510 -18.57 -19.97 26.96
C HIS A 510 -19.70 -19.56 27.92
N THR A 511 -19.49 -18.58 28.81
CA THR A 511 -20.54 -18.09 29.71
C THR A 511 -21.71 -17.39 28.99
N PHE A 512 -21.49 -16.82 27.80
CA PHE A 512 -22.58 -16.22 27.03
C PHE A 512 -23.46 -17.28 26.33
N SER A 513 -22.85 -18.37 25.86
CA SER A 513 -23.56 -19.48 25.21
C SER A 513 -24.44 -20.28 26.20
N THR A 514 -23.95 -20.51 27.42
CA THR A 514 -24.72 -21.19 28.49
C THR A 514 -25.90 -20.38 29.02
N ASN A 515 -25.81 -19.04 29.00
CA ASN A 515 -26.89 -18.17 29.50
C ASN A 515 -28.02 -17.96 28.49
N GLN A 516 -27.80 -18.22 27.19
CA GLN A 516 -28.87 -18.16 26.18
C GLN A 516 -29.59 -19.50 26.00
N SER A 517 -28.88 -20.63 26.16
CA SER A 517 -29.47 -21.98 26.14
C SER A 517 -30.35 -22.27 27.37
N GLY A 518 -30.15 -21.54 28.49
CA GLY A 518 -31.01 -21.61 29.68
C GLY A 518 -32.28 -20.75 29.64
N ALA A 519 -32.53 -20.00 28.56
CA ALA A 519 -33.69 -19.10 28.44
C ALA A 519 -34.86 -19.70 27.63
N THR A 520 -34.82 -20.99 27.33
CA THR A 520 -35.94 -21.72 26.74
C THR A 520 -36.44 -22.78 27.72
N LEU A 521 -37.77 -22.73 27.94
CA LEU A 521 -38.63 -23.65 28.71
C LEU A 521 -38.92 -23.27 30.15
N THR A 522 -39.93 -22.40 30.32
CA THR A 522 -41.14 -22.80 31.06
C THR A 522 -42.36 -22.28 30.30
N PRO A 523 -43.43 -23.09 30.15
CA PRO A 523 -44.61 -22.74 29.35
C PRO A 523 -45.38 -21.53 29.88
#